data_AF-A0A4Q7FTD4-F1
#
_entry.id   AF-A0A4Q7FTD4-F1
#
_cell.length_a   1.000
_cell.length_b   1.000
_cell.length_c   1.000
_cell.angle_alpha   90.00
_cell.angle_beta   90.00
_cell.angle_gamma   90.00
#
_symmetry.space_group_name_H-M   'P 1'
#
loop_
_entity.id
_entity.type
_entity.pdbx_description
1 polymer ?
#
loop_
_entity_poly.entity_id
_entity_poly.type
_entity_poly.pdbx_seq_one_letter_code
_entity_poly.pdbx_strand_id
1 'polypeptide(L)'
;MSQSTDRRELERQLAQAKRLASEITDQTTYQRLKAFVEDLGESLQRRLAARRSKQATRARAHELWEQHGRPTGRDLEFWLQAERELSEDENE
;
A
#
# COMPACT_ATOMS: atom_id res chain seq x y z
N MET A 1 -5.53 -29.81 23.73
CA MET A 1 -4.10 -29.81 24.11
C MET A 1 -3.18 -29.35 22.97
N SER A 2 -3.58 -28.37 22.13
CA SER A 2 -2.82 -28.02 20.90
C SER A 2 -2.10 -26.66 20.92
N GLN A 3 -2.42 -25.74 21.84
CA GLN A 3 -1.77 -24.41 21.88
C GLN A 3 -0.32 -24.44 22.37
N SER A 4 0.07 -25.48 23.12
CA SER A 4 1.40 -25.59 23.73
C SER A 4 2.49 -26.01 22.74
N THR A 5 2.10 -26.66 21.64
CA THR A 5 3.01 -27.10 20.57
C THR A 5 3.38 -25.92 19.67
N ASP A 6 2.40 -25.10 19.26
CA ASP A 6 2.61 -23.86 18.51
C ASP A 6 3.53 -22.88 19.24
N ARG A 7 3.35 -22.72 20.57
CA ARG A 7 4.19 -21.81 21.36
C ARG A 7 5.67 -22.24 21.38
N ARG A 8 5.94 -23.53 21.57
CA ARG A 8 7.30 -24.06 21.58
C ARG A 8 7.95 -24.03 20.20
N GLU A 9 7.17 -24.19 19.15
CA GLU A 9 7.62 -24.02 17.76
C GLU A 9 8.06 -22.58 17.50
N LEU A 10 7.23 -21.61 17.90
CA LEU A 10 7.52 -20.19 17.77
C LEU A 10 8.74 -19.78 18.60
N GLU A 11 8.90 -20.32 19.81
CA GLU A 11 10.10 -20.07 20.64
C GLU A 11 11.38 -20.61 19.99
N ARG A 12 11.31 -21.78 19.35
CA ARG A 12 12.44 -22.35 18.59
C ARG A 12 12.76 -21.53 17.34
N GLN A 13 11.76 -21.15 16.56
CA GLN A 13 11.93 -20.30 15.39
C GLN A 13 12.51 -18.93 15.77
N LEU A 14 12.06 -18.34 16.87
CA LEU A 14 12.59 -17.08 17.40
C LEU A 14 14.05 -17.20 17.83
N ALA A 15 14.42 -18.29 18.51
CA ALA A 15 15.80 -18.55 18.90
C ALA A 15 16.71 -18.75 17.67
N GLN A 16 16.23 -19.43 16.64
CA GLN A 16 16.97 -19.69 15.41
C GLN A 16 17.15 -18.41 14.57
N ALA A 17 16.09 -17.60 14.46
CA ALA A 17 16.15 -16.29 13.81
C ALA A 17 17.09 -15.32 14.53
N LYS A 18 17.08 -15.30 15.88
CA LYS A 18 18.03 -14.51 16.68
C LYS A 18 19.48 -14.94 16.45
N ARG A 19 19.74 -16.25 16.36
CA ARG A 19 21.09 -16.77 16.09
C ARG A 19 21.59 -16.37 14.71
N LEU A 20 20.73 -16.52 13.68
CA LEU A 20 21.03 -16.07 12.32
C LEU A 20 21.26 -14.56 12.26
N ALA A 21 20.45 -13.77 12.97
CA ALA A 21 20.62 -12.33 13.04
C ALA A 21 21.92 -11.91 13.76
N SER A 22 22.38 -12.67 14.76
CA SER A 22 23.66 -12.43 15.44
C SER A 22 24.88 -12.89 14.63
N GLU A 23 24.78 -13.91 13.78
CA GLU A 23 25.85 -14.27 12.82
C GLU A 23 25.98 -13.22 11.70
N ILE A 24 24.90 -12.53 11.38
CA ILE A 24 24.85 -11.45 10.39
C ILE A 24 25.15 -10.11 11.09
N THR A 25 26.31 -9.99 11.73
CA THR A 25 26.79 -8.74 12.36
C THR A 25 27.87 -8.06 11.51
N ASP A 26 27.84 -8.23 10.19
CA ASP A 26 28.56 -7.33 9.29
C ASP A 26 27.68 -6.09 9.06
N GLN A 27 28.24 -4.91 9.37
CA GLN A 27 27.57 -3.61 9.24
C GLN A 27 26.91 -3.41 7.87
N THR A 28 27.46 -4.04 6.83
CA THR A 28 26.94 -4.02 5.46
C THR A 28 25.57 -4.71 5.32
N THR A 29 25.29 -5.76 6.08
CA THR A 29 24.03 -6.49 5.96
C THR A 29 22.89 -5.78 6.66
N TYR A 30 23.14 -5.16 7.82
CA TYR A 30 22.16 -4.29 8.45
C TYR A 30 21.80 -3.10 7.55
N GLN A 31 22.81 -2.48 6.92
CA GLN A 31 22.58 -1.38 5.98
C GLN A 31 21.78 -1.83 4.74
N ARG A 32 22.05 -3.01 4.20
CA ARG A 32 21.27 -3.59 3.08
C ARG A 32 19.83 -3.89 3.46
N LEU A 33 19.61 -4.45 4.66
CA LEU A 33 18.28 -4.73 5.16
C LEU A 33 17.50 -3.44 5.45
N LYS A 34 18.17 -2.43 6.02
CA LYS A 34 17.58 -1.11 6.26
C LYS A 34 17.16 -0.45 4.94
N ALA A 35 18.06 -0.40 3.96
CA ALA A 35 17.78 0.14 2.64
C ALA A 35 16.62 -0.61 1.95
N PHE A 36 16.54 -1.93 2.12
CA PHE A 36 15.44 -2.73 1.61
C PHE A 36 14.10 -2.41 2.30
N VAL A 37 14.09 -2.20 3.61
CA VAL A 37 12.88 -1.80 4.36
C VAL A 37 12.42 -0.39 3.94
N GLU A 38 13.36 0.53 3.71
CA GLU A 38 13.06 1.88 3.20
C GLU A 38 12.44 1.81 1.80
N ASP A 39 13.02 1.01 0.88
CA ASP A 39 12.48 0.76 -0.46
C ASP A 39 11.07 0.12 -0.42
N LEU A 40 10.85 -0.84 0.48
CA LEU A 40 9.54 -1.45 0.69
C LEU A 40 8.52 -0.42 1.19
N GLY A 41 8.91 0.45 2.11
CA GLY A 41 8.09 1.54 2.62
C GLY A 41 7.65 2.49 1.51
N GLU A 42 8.60 2.98 0.71
CA GLU A 42 8.32 3.84 -0.43
C GLU A 42 7.42 3.17 -1.47
N SER A 43 7.71 1.91 -1.81
CA SER A 43 6.92 1.13 -2.77
C SER A 43 5.48 0.92 -2.30
N LEU A 44 5.27 0.66 -1.01
CA LEU A 44 3.94 0.55 -0.42
C LEU A 44 3.22 1.90 -0.41
N GLN A 45 3.91 2.98 -0.04
CA GLN A 45 3.34 4.32 -0.02
C GLN A 45 2.89 4.75 -1.42
N ARG A 46 3.70 4.52 -2.47
CA ARG A 46 3.31 4.81 -3.87
C ARG A 46 2.08 4.02 -4.31
N ARG A 47 2.00 2.73 -3.95
CA ARG A 47 0.83 1.90 -4.27
C ARG A 47 -0.42 2.33 -3.52
N LEU A 48 -0.30 2.72 -2.24
CA LEU A 48 -1.40 3.21 -1.44
C LEU A 48 -1.88 4.60 -1.91
N ALA A 49 -0.97 5.49 -2.27
CA ALA A 49 -1.28 6.76 -2.91
C ALA A 49 -2.05 6.54 -4.22
N ALA A 50 -1.55 5.69 -5.12
CA ALA A 50 -2.25 5.35 -6.36
C ALA A 50 -3.63 4.73 -6.12
N ARG A 51 -3.82 3.95 -5.05
CA ARG A 51 -5.14 3.43 -4.65
C ARG A 51 -6.06 4.51 -4.10
N ARG A 52 -5.53 5.48 -3.36
CA ARG A 52 -6.28 6.62 -2.82
C ARG A 52 -6.74 7.55 -3.94
N SER A 53 -5.86 7.91 -4.88
CA SER A 53 -6.20 8.73 -6.04
C SER A 53 -7.27 8.07 -6.93
N LYS A 54 -7.17 6.74 -7.15
CA LYS A 54 -8.21 5.98 -7.87
C LYS A 54 -9.56 5.97 -7.13
N GLN A 55 -9.57 5.88 -5.81
CA GLN A 55 -10.81 5.94 -5.02
C GLN A 55 -11.43 7.34 -5.04
N ALA A 56 -10.61 8.39 -4.94
CA ALA A 56 -11.07 9.77 -5.06
C ALA A 56 -11.67 10.03 -6.45
N THR A 57 -11.00 9.57 -7.52
CA THR A 57 -11.49 9.68 -8.90
C THR A 57 -12.84 8.99 -9.06
N ARG A 58 -13.00 7.79 -8.50
CA ARG A 58 -14.27 7.05 -8.53
C ARG A 58 -15.39 7.77 -7.77
N ALA A 59 -15.10 8.30 -6.58
CA ALA A 59 -16.08 9.03 -5.79
C ALA A 59 -16.54 10.29 -6.52
N ARG A 60 -15.60 11.09 -7.05
CA ARG A 60 -15.90 12.30 -7.80
C ARG A 60 -16.66 12.02 -9.09
N ALA A 61 -16.26 11.00 -9.86
CA ALA A 61 -16.96 10.58 -11.07
C ALA A 61 -18.41 10.16 -10.77
N HIS A 62 -18.63 9.47 -9.65
CA HIS A 62 -19.97 9.07 -9.22
C HIS A 62 -20.82 10.27 -8.81
N GLU A 63 -20.26 11.22 -8.05
CA GLU A 63 -20.97 12.46 -7.70
C GLU A 63 -21.37 13.27 -8.94
N LEU A 64 -20.47 13.39 -9.93
CA LEU A 64 -20.78 14.03 -11.21
C LEU A 64 -21.89 13.28 -11.95
N TRP A 65 -21.80 11.94 -12.03
CA TRP A 65 -22.81 11.12 -12.67
C TRP A 65 -24.20 11.26 -12.01
N GLU A 66 -24.25 11.35 -10.68
CA GLU A 66 -25.48 11.58 -9.93
C GLU A 66 -26.04 12.99 -10.14
N GLN A 67 -25.20 14.02 -10.13
CA GLN A 67 -25.60 15.41 -10.41
C GLN A 67 -26.22 15.57 -11.80
N HIS A 68 -25.72 14.83 -12.78
CA HIS A 68 -26.23 14.83 -14.16
C HIS A 68 -27.45 13.92 -14.38
N GLY A 69 -28.01 13.32 -13.32
CA GLY A 69 -29.23 12.51 -13.41
C GLY A 69 -29.00 11.08 -13.88
N ARG A 70 -27.79 10.54 -13.69
CA ARG A 70 -27.40 9.15 -13.99
C ARG A 70 -27.61 8.76 -15.47
N PRO A 71 -27.09 9.55 -16.43
CA PRO A 71 -27.21 9.21 -17.85
C PRO A 71 -26.44 7.92 -18.14
N THR A 72 -27.09 6.99 -18.83
CA THR A 72 -26.50 5.70 -19.21
C THR A 72 -25.56 5.88 -20.40
N GLY A 73 -24.33 5.37 -20.33
CA GLY A 73 -23.37 5.39 -21.44
C GLY A 73 -22.46 6.62 -21.49
N ARG A 74 -22.52 7.50 -20.47
CA ARG A 74 -21.62 8.66 -20.30
C ARG A 74 -20.69 8.54 -19.10
N ASP A 75 -20.64 7.36 -18.50
CA ASP A 75 -19.86 7.04 -17.30
C ASP A 75 -18.36 7.33 -17.50
N LEU A 76 -17.85 7.10 -18.71
CA LEU A 76 -16.45 7.37 -19.08
C LEU A 76 -16.13 8.87 -19.13
N GLU A 77 -17.08 9.70 -19.57
CA GLU A 77 -16.89 11.16 -19.64
C GLU A 77 -16.77 11.75 -18.23
N PHE A 78 -17.60 11.29 -17.28
CA PHE A 78 -17.50 11.71 -15.87
C PHE A 78 -16.25 11.18 -15.19
N TRP A 79 -15.77 10.00 -15.58
CA TRP A 79 -14.51 9.45 -15.06
C TRP A 79 -13.30 10.27 -15.50
N LEU A 80 -13.23 10.64 -16.78
CA LEU A 80 -12.17 11.50 -17.32
C LEU A 80 -12.25 12.93 -16.75
N GLN A 81 -13.45 13.46 -16.54
CA GLN A 81 -13.63 14.76 -15.89
C GLN A 81 -13.13 14.76 -14.44
N ALA A 82 -13.48 13.73 -13.67
CA ALA A 82 -13.02 13.57 -12.30
C ALA A 82 -11.48 13.41 -12.19
N GLU A 83 -10.88 12.68 -13.13
CA GLU A 83 -9.42 12.52 -13.19
C GLU A 83 -8.71 13.86 -13.45
N ARG A 84 -9.31 14.69 -14.31
CA ARG A 84 -8.80 16.04 -14.62
C ARG A 84 -8.91 16.98 -13.43
N GLU A 85 -10.08 17.06 -12.80
CA GLU A 85 -10.29 17.90 -11.60
C GLU A 85 -9.31 17.54 -10.47
N LEU A 86 -9.10 16.24 -10.20
CA LEU A 86 -8.19 15.80 -9.13
C LEU A 86 -6.70 16.01 -9.47
N SER A 87 -6.34 15.92 -10.75
CA SER A 87 -4.96 16.20 -11.19
C SER A 87 -4.64 17.70 -11.16
N GLU A 88 -5.65 18.56 -11.35
CA GLU A 88 -5.52 20.02 -11.21
C GLU A 88 -5.40 20.41 -9.72
N ASP A 89 -6.21 19.83 -8.82
CA ASP A 89 -6.13 20.03 -7.37
C ASP A 89 -4.78 19.55 -6.75
N GLU A 90 -4.14 18.52 -7.31
CA GLU A 90 -2.82 18.05 -6.85
C GLU A 90 -1.65 18.96 -7.28
N ASN A 91 -1.86 19.89 -8.22
CA ASN A 91 -0.82 20.78 -8.77
C ASN A 91 -0.95 22.25 -8.34
N GLU A 92 -1.98 22.62 -7.56
CA GLU A 92 -2.22 23.97 -7.04
C GLU A 92 -1.79 24.12 -5.57
#